data_AF-A0A2V8Q2D3-F1
#
_entry.id   AF-A0A2V8Q2D3-F1
#
_cell.length_a   1.000
_cell.length_b   1.000
_cell.length_c   1.000
_cell.angle_alpha   90.00
_cell.angle_beta   90.00
_cell.angle_gamma   90.00
#
_symmetry.space_group_name_H-M   'P 1'
#
loop_
_entity.id
_entity.type
_entity.pdbx_description
1 polymer ?
#
loop_
_entity_poly.entity_id
_entity_poly.type
_entity_poly.pdbx_seq_one_letter_code
_entity_poly.pdbx_strand_id
1 'polypeptide(L)' 'MKKLIVTADDFGLTEKVNQGIVESHCRGIVTSTSLMANGAAFEDAVARVRQAPRLGIGAHLNLTQGPTVTRATLVRSLV' A
#
# COMPACT_ATOMS: atom_id res chain seq x y z
N MET A 1 29.20 -6.18 0.70
CA MET A 1 28.22 -5.51 1.59
C MET A 1 26.84 -6.12 1.32
N LYS A 2 26.05 -6.45 2.35
CA LYS A 2 24.70 -7.02 2.18
C LYS A 2 23.65 -5.89 2.14
N LYS A 3 22.57 -6.05 1.37
CA LYS A 3 21.42 -5.13 1.29
C LYS A 3 20.18 -5.84 1.80
N LEU A 4 19.33 -5.14 2.55
CA LEU A 4 18.05 -5.64 3.07
C LEU A 4 16.95 -4.62 2.77
N ILE A 5 15.79 -5.12 2.34
CA ILE A 5 14.57 -4.36 2.14
C ILE A 5 13.54 -4.96 3.09
N VAL A 6 12.94 -4.12 3.93
CA VAL A 6 11.84 -4.49 4.83
C VAL A 6 10.57 -3.83 4.31
N THR A 7 9.69 -4.64 3.74
CA THR A 7 8.41 -4.20 3.18
C THR A 7 7.29 -4.43 4.17
N ALA A 8 6.49 -3.42 4.43
CA ALA A 8 5.18 -3.58 5.08
C ALA A 8 4.08 -3.63 4.02
N ASP A 9 3.18 -4.61 4.11
CA ASP A 9 2.09 -4.79 3.15
C ASP A 9 0.81 -4.05 3.56
N ASP A 10 -0.18 -4.02 2.66
CA ASP A 10 -1.53 -3.48 2.87
C ASP A 10 -1.65 -1.95 2.95
N PHE A 11 -0.68 -1.20 2.43
CA PHE A 11 -0.81 0.26 2.33
C PHE A 11 -1.95 0.61 1.37
N GLY A 12 -2.81 1.52 1.80
CA GLY A 12 -4.08 1.85 1.15
C GLY A 12 -5.29 1.06 1.68
N LEU A 13 -5.12 0.04 2.54
CA LEU A 13 -6.24 -0.77 3.03
C LEU A 13 -7.16 0.00 3.99
N THR A 14 -6.59 0.57 5.06
CA THR A 14 -7.30 1.46 6.00
C THR A 14 -6.37 2.58 6.46
N GLU A 15 -6.93 3.71 6.93
CA GLU A 15 -6.14 4.82 7.45
C GLU A 15 -5.25 4.41 8.65
N LYS A 16 -5.75 3.51 9.51
CA LYS A 16 -4.97 2.99 10.65
C LYS A 16 -3.78 2.14 10.20
N VAL A 17 -3.97 1.30 9.18
CA VAL A 17 -2.88 0.53 8.56
C VAL A 17 -1.86 1.49 7.94
N ASN A 18 -2.31 2.50 7.19
CA ASN A 18 -1.44 3.51 6.61
C ASN A 18 -0.61 4.25 7.66
N GLN A 19 -1.26 4.68 8.75
CA GLN A 19 -0.58 5.33 9.87
C GLN A 19 0.47 4.41 10.48
N GLY A 20 0.13 3.15 10.75
CA GLY A 20 1.05 2.18 11.34
C GLY A 20 2.28 1.92 10.45
N ILE A 21 2.09 1.83 9.14
CA ILE A 21 3.18 1.65 8.17
C ILE A 21 4.10 2.86 8.16
N VAL A 22 3.55 4.08 8.09
CA VAL A 22 4.33 5.32 8.11
C VAL A 22 5.07 5.47 9.44
N GLU A 23 4.43 5.16 10.56
CA GLU A 23 5.08 5.17 11.87
C GLU A 23 6.21 4.14 11.94
N SER A 24 6.00 2.94 11.42
CA SER A 24 7.02 1.87 11.36
C SER A 24 8.19 2.22 10.44
N HIS A 25 7.97 3.07 9.43
CA HIS A 25 9.03 3.63 8.60
C HIS A 25 9.79 4.75 9.33
N CYS A 26 9.07 5.69 9.95
CA CYS A 26 9.68 6.84 10.61
C CYS A 26 10.40 6.48 11.92
N ARG A 27 9.93 5.45 12.63
CA ARG A 27 10.40 5.06 13.98
C ARG A 27 10.89 3.62 14.07
N GLY A 28 10.90 2.88 12.97
CA GLY A 28 11.26 1.46 12.93
C GLY A 28 12.18 1.10 11.77
N ILE A 29 12.08 -0.15 11.32
CA ILE A 29 12.96 -0.73 10.30
C ILE A 29 12.34 -0.81 8.90
N VAL A 30 11.08 -0.38 8.73
CA VAL A 30 10.38 -0.47 7.44
C VAL A 30 11.05 0.46 6.43
N THR A 31 11.50 -0.11 5.32
CA THR A 31 12.17 0.63 4.25
C THR A 31 11.27 0.84 3.03
N SER A 32 10.24 0.01 2.87
CA SER A 32 9.30 0.07 1.75
C SER A 32 7.91 -0.38 2.14
N THR A 33 6.94 -0.11 1.28
CA THR A 33 5.58 -0.63 1.38
C THR A 33 4.99 -0.88 0.00
N SER A 34 3.89 -1.62 -0.05
CA SER A 34 3.15 -1.95 -1.27
C SER A 34 1.76 -1.32 -1.21
N LEU A 35 1.42 -0.48 -2.20
CA LEU A 35 0.18 0.30 -2.24
C LEU A 35 -0.92 -0.39 -3.06
N MET A 36 -2.08 -0.60 -2.44
CA MET A 36 -3.30 -1.11 -3.07
C MET A 36 -4.06 0.02 -3.75
N ALA A 37 -4.08 0.03 -5.09
CA ALA A 37 -4.76 1.07 -5.88
C ALA A 37 -6.29 1.09 -5.73
N ASN A 38 -6.88 -0.04 -5.31
CA ASN A 38 -8.31 -0.18 -5.03
C ASN A 38 -8.64 -0.16 -3.53
N GLY A 39 -7.65 0.13 -2.68
CA GLY A 39 -7.83 0.17 -1.23
C GLY A 39 -8.73 1.34 -0.82
N ALA A 40 -9.56 1.13 0.21
CA ALA A 40 -10.50 2.14 0.69
C ALA A 40 -9.81 3.41 1.23
N ALA A 41 -8.55 3.30 1.66
CA ALA A 41 -7.73 4.40 2.16
C ALA A 41 -6.57 4.76 1.21
N PHE A 42 -6.74 4.52 -0.10
CA PHE A 42 -5.72 4.85 -1.10
C PHE A 42 -5.30 6.33 -1.08
N GLU A 43 -6.27 7.26 -1.03
CA GLU A 43 -5.97 8.70 -1.04
C GLU A 43 -5.21 9.14 0.22
N ASP A 44 -5.57 8.62 1.39
CA ASP A 44 -4.84 8.85 2.64
C ASP A 44 -3.39 8.30 2.54
N ALA A 45 -3.21 7.11 2.00
CA ALA A 45 -1.88 6.54 1.76
C ALA A 45 -1.03 7.42 0.83
N VAL A 46 -1.60 7.92 -0.27
CA VAL A 46 -0.94 8.82 -1.21
C VAL A 46 -0.57 10.16 -0.56
N ALA A 47 -1.43 10.72 0.29
CA ALA A 47 -1.12 11.94 1.02
C ALA A 47 0.05 11.74 2.01
N ARG A 48 0.06 10.62 2.74
CA ARG A 48 1.11 10.31 3.72
C ARG A 48 2.46 10.02 3.09
N VAL A 49 2.50 9.27 1.99
CA VAL A 49 3.78 8.95 1.35
C VAL A 49 4.47 10.19 0.80
N ARG A 50 3.71 11.19 0.33
CA ARG A 50 4.28 12.49 -0.06
C ARG A 50 4.99 13.20 1.10
N GLN A 51 4.64 12.90 2.34
CA GLN A 51 5.31 13.40 3.55
C GLN A 51 6.47 12.49 4.02
N ALA A 52 6.62 11.30 3.44
CA ALA A 52 7.65 10.32 3.78
C ALA A 52 8.51 9.94 2.54
N PRO A 53 9.29 10.88 1.95
CA PRO A 53 9.96 10.69 0.66
C PRO A 53 11.04 9.59 0.62
N ARG A 54 11.42 9.03 1.77
CA ARG A 54 12.39 7.92 1.87
C ARG A 54 11.72 6.54 1.93
N LEU A 55 10.40 6.47 2.06
CA LEU A 55 9.68 5.21 2.04
C LEU A 55 9.58 4.72 0.60
N GLY A 56 10.15 3.54 0.31
CA GLY A 56 10.00 2.91 -1.01
C GLY A 56 8.55 2.47 -1.24
N ILE A 57 8.04 2.62 -2.47
CA ILE A 57 6.67 2.25 -2.84
C ILE A 57 6.65 1.27 -3.99
N GLY A 58 5.97 0.13 -3.78
CA GLY A 58 5.62 -0.84 -4.80
C GLY A 58 4.10 -0.91 -5.03
N ALA A 59 3.68 -1.67 -6.04
CA ALA A 59 2.27 -1.98 -6.27
C ALA A 59 1.86 -3.22 -5.47
N HIS A 60 0.76 -3.14 -4.73
CA HIS A 60 0.15 -4.30 -4.06
C HIS A 60 -1.00 -4.83 -4.92
N LEU A 61 -0.69 -5.80 -5.78
CA LEU A 61 -1.69 -6.47 -6.61
C LEU A 61 -2.50 -7.44 -5.76
N ASN A 62 -3.82 -7.35 -5.83
CA ASN A 62 -4.72 -8.24 -5.08
C ASN A 62 -5.95 -8.60 -5.93
N LEU A 63 -6.58 -9.72 -5.58
CA LEU A 63 -7.81 -10.23 -6.21
C LEU A 63 -8.95 -10.42 -5.22
N THR A 64 -8.72 -10.11 -3.94
CA THR A 64 -9.59 -10.53 -2.83
C THR A 64 -10.04 -9.37 -1.95
N GLN A 65 -9.54 -8.15 -2.18
CA GLN A 65 -9.79 -7.00 -1.32
C GLN A 65 -10.22 -5.78 -2.15
N GLY A 66 -11.27 -5.10 -1.71
CA GLY A 66 -11.80 -3.92 -2.40
C GLY A 66 -12.43 -4.23 -3.77
N PRO A 67 -12.98 -3.21 -4.44
CA PRO A 67 -13.57 -3.36 -5.77
C PRO A 67 -12.50 -3.54 -6.85
N THR A 68 -12.88 -4.03 -8.02
CA THR A 68 -11.97 -4.06 -9.17
C THR A 68 -11.61 -2.65 -9.62
N VAL A 69 -10.34 -2.41 -9.98
CA VAL A 69 -9.90 -1.11 -10.53
C VAL A 69 -10.57 -0.81 -11.88
N THR A 70 -10.78 -1.86 -12.70
CA THR A 70 -11.53 -1.76 -13.95
C THR A 70 -13.01 -2.04 -13.74
N ARG A 71 -13.82 -1.86 -14.78
CA ARG A 71 -15.24 -2.25 -14.77
C ARG A 71 -15.36 -3.77 -14.55
N ALA A 72 -16.15 -4.18 -13.54
CA ALA A 72 -16.39 -5.58 -13.21
C ALA A 72 -16.86 -6.42 -14.43
N THR A 73 -17.60 -5.81 -15.36
CA THR A 73 -18.07 -6.46 -16.59
C THR A 73 -16.96 -6.92 -17.54
N LEU A 74 -15.77 -6.32 -17.45
CA LEU A 74 -14.59 -6.69 -18.24
C LEU A 74 -13.79 -7.83 -17.61
N VAL A 75 -14.03 -8.13 -16.33
CA VAL A 75 -13.28 -9.13 -15.54
C VAL A 75 -14.21 -10.06 -14.78
N ARG A 76 -15.29 -10.52 -15.42
CA ARG A 76 -16.34 -11.35 -14.80
C ARG A 76 -15.85 -12.64 -14.14
N SER A 77 -14.70 -13.17 -14.53
CA SER A 77 -14.12 -14.35 -13.88
C SER A 77 -13.49 -14.05 -12.51
N LEU A 78 -13.39 -12.78 -12.12
CA LEU A 78 -12.73 -12.31 -10.90
C LEU A 78 -13.72 -11.64 -9.92
N VAL A 79 -15.02 -11.58 -10.25
CA VAL A 79 -16.07 -10.92 -9.45
C VAL A 79 -17.25 -11.83 -9.19
#